data_AF-E7PH85-F1
#
_entry.id   AF-E7PH85-F1
#
_cell.length_a   1.000
_cell.length_b   1.000
_cell.length_c   1.000
_cell.angle_alpha   90.00
_cell.angle_beta   90.00
_cell.angle_gamma   90.00
#
_symmetry.space_group_name_H-M   'P 1'
#
loop_
_entity.id
_entity.type
_entity.pdbx_description
1 polymer ?
#
loop_
_entity_poly.entity_id
_entity_poly.type
_entity_poly.pdbx_seq_one_letter_code
_entity_poly.pdbx_strand_id
1 'polypeptide(L)'
;MAEWLLQATLAGELPAIIYKVFQLDTVAQAPAKDLRAVRWQTQHVIGHESATSKRPDLVSRGPDIFVIIENKTWAPFTVHLDDDVVAYTDQLTLYQRYLDKRCETIKDIVLLTYATLPPEHWMGSFCYWKEVARYLSQTHRPESGSALAFMASNLLAFIKDQNMSGTRIDLEDIVALPAFDRLQEGMRKLGAVGSKSLSESLRSKVPAEIQFRKPTGPLSPPSFFGGTLRHLLRAQPPTVTWSYCAVSSLDQPTS
;
A
#
# COMPACT_ATOMS: atom_id res chain seq x y z
N MET A 1 -11.84 13.82 -14.15
CA MET A 1 -11.58 13.90 -12.69
C MET A 1 -11.79 15.31 -12.15
N ALA A 2 -10.95 16.29 -12.53
CA ALA A 2 -11.03 17.66 -12.02
C ALA A 2 -12.43 18.29 -12.14
N GLU A 3 -13.06 18.17 -13.32
CA GLU A 3 -14.41 18.70 -13.55
C GLU A 3 -15.48 17.97 -12.72
N TRP A 4 -15.35 16.66 -12.50
CA TRP A 4 -16.25 15.93 -11.61
C TRP A 4 -16.14 16.43 -10.17
N LEU A 5 -14.91 16.64 -9.68
CA LEU A 5 -14.66 17.20 -8.34
C LEU A 5 -15.15 18.65 -8.21
N LEU A 6 -15.07 19.44 -9.28
CA LEU A 6 -15.67 20.78 -9.33
C LEU A 6 -17.19 20.68 -9.14
N GLN A 7 -17.87 19.85 -9.92
CA GLN A 7 -19.32 19.68 -9.79
C GLN A 7 -19.71 19.12 -8.42
N ALA A 8 -18.92 18.20 -7.85
CA ALA A 8 -19.15 17.67 -6.51
C ALA A 8 -18.98 18.74 -5.43
N THR A 9 -18.05 19.67 -5.64
CA THR A 9 -17.85 20.83 -4.76
C THR A 9 -19.08 21.75 -4.79
N LEU A 10 -19.60 22.07 -5.98
CA LEU A 10 -20.80 22.89 -6.15
C LEU A 10 -22.05 22.23 -5.57
N ALA A 11 -22.15 20.92 -5.65
CA ALA A 11 -23.25 20.15 -5.08
C ALA A 11 -23.14 19.91 -3.55
N GLY A 12 -22.01 20.29 -2.92
CA GLY A 12 -21.77 20.04 -1.50
C GLY A 12 -21.43 18.59 -1.15
N GLU A 13 -21.10 17.76 -2.13
CA GLU A 13 -20.77 16.33 -2.00
C GLU A 13 -19.28 16.07 -1.73
N LEU A 14 -18.45 17.12 -1.79
CA LEU A 14 -17.01 17.01 -1.62
C LEU A 14 -16.57 16.35 -0.28
N PRO A 15 -17.19 16.63 0.89
CA PRO A 15 -16.83 15.95 2.13
C PRO A 15 -16.95 14.42 2.04
N ALA A 16 -18.02 13.92 1.40
CA ALA A 16 -18.25 12.49 1.25
C ALA A 16 -17.21 11.84 0.33
N ILE A 17 -16.81 12.51 -0.75
CA ILE A 17 -15.77 12.03 -1.67
C ILE A 17 -14.41 11.98 -0.97
N ILE A 18 -14.03 13.06 -0.28
CA ILE A 18 -12.76 13.15 0.42
C ILE A 18 -12.61 12.04 1.47
N TYR A 19 -13.68 11.77 2.24
CA TYR A 19 -13.65 10.72 3.25
C TYR A 19 -13.76 9.32 2.63
N LYS A 20 -14.79 9.05 1.81
CA LYS A 20 -15.11 7.69 1.34
C LYS A 20 -14.21 7.22 0.21
N VAL A 21 -13.69 8.14 -0.62
CA VAL A 21 -12.89 7.80 -1.80
C VAL A 21 -11.42 8.05 -1.53
N PHE A 22 -11.06 9.24 -1.06
CA PHE A 22 -9.66 9.61 -0.83
C PHE A 22 -9.11 9.22 0.55
N GLN A 23 -9.97 8.75 1.46
CA GLN A 23 -9.58 8.28 2.78
C GLN A 23 -8.75 9.32 3.54
N LEU A 24 -9.12 10.60 3.40
CA LEU A 24 -8.50 11.68 4.16
C LEU A 24 -9.21 11.84 5.51
N ASP A 25 -8.72 11.12 6.51
CA ASP A 25 -9.25 11.13 7.88
C ASP A 25 -9.20 12.52 8.53
N THR A 26 -8.26 13.37 8.10
CA THR A 26 -8.14 14.77 8.53
C THR A 26 -9.40 15.59 8.27
N VAL A 27 -10.21 15.23 7.27
CA VAL A 27 -11.48 15.92 6.97
C VAL A 27 -12.64 15.42 7.82
N ALA A 28 -12.58 14.20 8.34
CA ALA A 28 -13.56 13.71 9.32
C ALA A 28 -13.46 14.46 10.67
N GLN A 29 -12.30 15.05 10.96
CA GLN A 29 -12.00 15.74 12.22
C GLN A 29 -12.12 17.26 12.12
N ALA A 30 -12.24 17.83 10.92
CA ALA A 30 -12.34 19.28 10.73
C ALA A 30 -13.81 19.74 10.87
N PRO A 31 -14.13 20.71 11.75
CA PRO A 31 -15.49 21.23 11.88
C PRO A 31 -15.91 21.86 10.56
N ALA A 32 -17.12 21.55 10.08
CA ALA A 32 -17.82 22.05 8.88
C ALA A 32 -17.18 23.29 8.20
N LYS A 33 -16.01 23.13 7.59
CA LYS A 33 -15.42 24.17 6.77
C LYS A 33 -16.19 24.19 5.48
N ASP A 34 -16.45 25.39 4.96
CA ASP A 34 -17.17 25.53 3.71
C ASP A 34 -16.30 25.05 2.55
N LEU A 35 -16.36 23.74 2.29
CA LEU A 35 -15.65 23.11 1.18
C LEU A 35 -16.24 23.55 -0.17
N ARG A 36 -17.35 24.30 -0.24
CA ARG A 36 -17.93 24.81 -1.50
C ARG A 36 -17.03 25.85 -2.18
N ALA A 37 -16.13 26.47 -1.40
CA ALA A 37 -15.12 27.39 -1.92
C ALA A 37 -13.92 26.68 -2.56
N VAL A 38 -13.81 25.35 -2.45
CA VAL A 38 -12.69 24.61 -3.03
C VAL A 38 -12.73 24.68 -4.55
N ARG A 39 -11.56 24.81 -5.14
CA ARG A 39 -11.32 24.80 -6.58
C ARG A 39 -10.30 23.73 -6.88
N TRP A 40 -10.46 23.08 -8.03
CA TRP A 40 -9.61 22.00 -8.49
C TRP A 40 -8.85 22.48 -9.73
N GLN A 41 -7.53 22.34 -9.70
CA GLN A 41 -6.65 22.86 -10.77
C GLN A 41 -5.70 21.78 -11.24
N THR A 42 -5.57 21.64 -12.56
CA THR A 42 -4.48 20.90 -13.19
C THR A 42 -3.30 21.85 -13.44
N GLN A 43 -2.11 21.29 -13.64
CA GLN A 43 -0.90 22.05 -14.02
C GLN A 43 -0.42 23.08 -12.98
N HIS A 44 -0.73 22.89 -11.70
CA HIS A 44 -0.20 23.73 -10.63
C HIS A 44 1.31 23.54 -10.51
N VAL A 45 2.07 24.63 -10.52
CA VAL A 45 3.52 24.56 -10.30
C VAL A 45 3.79 24.59 -8.81
N ILE A 46 4.38 23.52 -8.30
CA ILE A 46 4.97 23.47 -6.96
C ILE A 46 6.41 23.98 -7.05
N GLY A 47 6.83 24.79 -6.07
CA GLY A 47 8.17 25.37 -6.07
C GLY A 47 8.78 25.53 -4.67
N HIS A 48 10.01 25.05 -4.54
CA HIS A 48 11.10 25.53 -3.67
C HIS A 48 12.42 24.95 -4.22
N GLU A 49 13.56 25.62 -4.03
CA GLU A 49 14.97 25.34 -4.41
C GLU A 49 15.33 24.02 -5.16
N SER A 50 14.85 22.83 -4.76
CA SER A 50 15.05 21.52 -5.43
C SER A 50 13.85 20.99 -6.26
N ALA A 51 12.64 21.48 -6.01
CA ALA A 51 11.37 21.08 -6.65
C ALA A 51 10.83 22.12 -7.64
N THR A 52 11.57 23.19 -7.93
CA THR A 52 11.22 24.20 -8.92
C THR A 52 10.79 23.54 -10.24
N SER A 53 9.57 23.82 -10.69
CA SER A 53 8.92 23.33 -11.93
C SER A 53 8.20 21.97 -11.90
N LYS A 54 8.05 21.31 -10.73
CA LYS A 54 7.21 20.10 -10.65
C LYS A 54 5.72 20.46 -10.70
N ARG A 55 4.94 19.62 -11.39
CA ARG A 55 3.52 19.83 -11.62
C ARG A 55 2.74 18.58 -11.23
N PRO A 56 2.07 18.57 -10.08
CA PRO A 56 1.13 17.50 -9.77
C PRO A 56 0.01 17.47 -10.79
N ASP A 57 -0.58 16.30 -10.97
CA ASP A 57 -1.69 16.11 -11.90
C ASP A 57 -2.90 16.97 -11.54
N LEU A 58 -3.22 17.05 -10.25
CA LEU A 58 -4.35 17.80 -9.74
C LEU A 58 -4.09 18.33 -8.33
N VAL A 59 -4.52 19.56 -8.06
CA VAL A 59 -4.46 20.14 -6.71
C VAL A 59 -5.78 20.79 -6.34
N SER A 60 -6.10 20.80 -5.05
CA SER A 60 -7.16 21.61 -4.50
C SER A 60 -6.63 22.98 -4.06
N ARG A 61 -7.46 24.01 -4.18
CA ARG A 61 -7.26 25.32 -3.57
C ARG A 61 -8.54 25.77 -2.90
N GLY A 62 -8.48 26.10 -1.62
CA GLY A 62 -9.60 26.68 -0.91
C GLY A 62 -9.14 27.24 0.43
N PRO A 63 -10.05 27.87 1.19
CA PRO A 63 -9.75 28.28 2.56
C PRO A 63 -9.33 27.08 3.38
N ASP A 64 -8.07 27.09 3.83
CA ASP A 64 -7.53 26.13 4.81
C ASP A 64 -7.53 24.66 4.35
N ILE A 65 -7.50 24.44 3.02
CA ILE A 65 -7.38 23.13 2.38
C ILE A 65 -6.44 23.16 1.17
N PHE A 66 -5.49 22.23 1.14
CA PHE A 66 -4.55 22.02 0.05
C PHE A 66 -4.21 20.53 -0.10
N VAL A 67 -4.95 19.84 -0.98
CA VAL A 67 -4.77 18.42 -1.29
C VAL A 67 -4.13 18.29 -2.67
N ILE A 68 -3.07 17.49 -2.76
CA ILE A 68 -2.48 17.08 -4.02
C ILE A 68 -3.05 15.72 -4.39
N ILE A 69 -3.48 15.54 -5.64
CA ILE A 69 -3.83 14.23 -6.20
C ILE A 69 -2.82 13.93 -7.30
N GLU A 70 -2.02 12.90 -7.06
CA GLU A 70 -1.07 12.37 -8.04
C GLU A 70 -1.68 11.11 -8.66
N ASN A 71 -1.81 11.08 -9.99
CA ASN A 71 -2.43 9.97 -10.70
C ASN A 71 -1.38 9.09 -11.39
N LYS A 72 -1.27 7.84 -10.95
CA LYS A 72 -0.31 6.89 -11.50
C LYS A 72 -0.98 5.62 -11.99
N THR A 73 -1.14 5.49 -13.29
CA THR A 73 -1.83 4.34 -13.90
C THR A 73 -0.92 3.13 -14.07
N TRP A 74 0.26 3.35 -14.65
CA TRP A 74 1.15 2.26 -15.09
C TRP A 74 2.64 2.50 -14.82
N ALA A 75 3.11 3.73 -14.98
CA ALA A 75 4.53 4.02 -14.92
C ALA A 75 5.06 4.02 -13.48
N PRO A 76 6.32 3.64 -13.24
CA PRO A 76 6.96 3.86 -11.95
C PRO A 76 7.04 5.35 -11.62
N PHE A 77 7.24 5.67 -10.34
CA PHE A 77 7.42 7.04 -9.90
C PHE A 77 8.65 7.67 -10.54
N THR A 78 8.51 8.93 -10.93
CA THR A 78 9.65 9.68 -11.44
C THR A 78 10.56 10.01 -10.26
N VAL A 79 11.82 9.65 -10.38
CA VAL A 79 12.87 10.05 -9.45
C VAL A 79 13.52 11.33 -9.96
N HIS A 80 13.88 12.20 -9.04
CA HIS A 80 14.50 13.49 -9.33
C HIS A 80 15.79 13.61 -8.54
N LEU A 81 16.84 14.14 -9.18
CA LEU A 81 17.98 14.61 -8.43
C LEU A 81 17.51 15.78 -7.58
N ASP A 82 17.68 15.61 -6.28
CA ASP A 82 17.26 16.55 -5.26
C ASP A 82 18.50 17.25 -4.74
N ASP A 83 18.66 18.51 -5.13
CA ASP A 83 19.85 19.30 -4.84
C ASP A 83 20.03 19.56 -3.34
N ASP A 84 18.96 19.47 -2.54
CA ASP A 84 19.00 19.72 -1.09
C ASP A 84 19.63 18.55 -0.31
N VAL A 85 19.48 17.33 -0.82
CA VAL A 85 20.00 16.09 -0.19
C VAL A 85 21.01 15.34 -1.06
N VAL A 86 21.34 15.88 -2.24
CA VAL A 86 22.28 15.31 -3.23
C VAL A 86 21.96 13.82 -3.48
N ALA A 87 20.68 13.51 -3.64
CA ALA A 87 20.18 12.15 -3.80
C ALA A 87 19.03 12.08 -4.79
N TYR A 88 18.72 10.88 -5.28
CA TYR A 88 17.50 10.65 -6.05
C TYR A 88 16.32 10.53 -5.09
N THR A 89 15.41 11.50 -5.15
CA THR A 89 14.19 11.55 -4.35
C THR A 89 12.99 11.26 -5.25
N ASP A 90 12.04 10.44 -4.79
CA ASP A 90 10.80 10.21 -5.52
C ASP A 90 9.88 11.44 -5.49
N GLN A 91 9.06 11.58 -6.52
CA GLN A 91 8.15 12.71 -6.70
C GLN A 91 7.19 12.94 -5.52
N LEU A 92 6.71 11.89 -4.84
CA LEU A 92 5.79 12.03 -3.71
C LEU A 92 6.50 12.63 -2.49
N THR A 93 7.75 12.23 -2.23
CA THR A 93 8.56 12.83 -1.16
C THR A 93 8.80 14.32 -1.39
N LEU A 94 9.02 14.76 -2.63
CA LEU A 94 9.15 16.20 -2.94
C LEU A 94 7.85 16.96 -2.64
N TYR A 95 6.71 16.37 -3.01
CA TYR A 95 5.40 16.96 -2.69
C TYR A 95 5.17 17.03 -1.18
N GLN A 96 5.59 16.01 -0.44
CA GLN A 96 5.43 16.00 1.02
C GLN A 96 6.20 17.16 1.66
N ARG A 97 7.47 17.35 1.28
CA ARG A 97 8.29 18.47 1.77
C ARG A 97 7.67 19.83 1.44
N TYR A 98 7.04 19.96 0.28
CA TYR A 98 6.30 21.17 -0.06
C TYR A 98 5.08 21.37 0.84
N LEU A 99 4.29 20.31 1.09
CA LEU A 99 3.15 20.37 2.01
C LEU A 99 3.55 20.68 3.45
N ASP A 100 4.68 20.17 3.92
CA ASP A 100 5.16 20.39 5.28
C ASP A 100 5.36 21.89 5.57
N LYS A 101 5.78 22.66 4.56
CA LYS A 101 5.95 24.12 4.63
C LYS A 101 4.64 24.92 4.58
N ARG A 102 3.52 24.27 4.23
CA ARG A 102 2.22 24.94 4.11
C ARG A 102 1.49 25.06 5.44
N CYS A 103 0.62 26.05 5.57
CA CYS A 103 -0.12 26.33 6.80
C CYS A 103 -1.57 25.82 6.80
N GLU A 104 -2.07 25.20 5.73
CA GLU A 104 -3.42 24.65 5.73
C GLU A 104 -3.58 23.49 6.73
N THR A 105 -4.73 23.47 7.39
CA THR A 105 -5.17 22.43 8.32
C THR A 105 -5.45 21.13 7.59
N ILE A 106 -6.16 21.21 6.45
CA ILE A 106 -6.45 20.04 5.62
C ILE A 106 -5.43 20.04 4.50
N LYS A 107 -4.30 19.34 4.69
CA LYS A 107 -3.29 19.17 3.66
C LYS A 107 -2.86 17.72 3.58
N ASP A 108 -2.86 17.17 2.38
CA ASP A 108 -2.46 15.78 2.15
C ASP A 108 -2.12 15.52 0.69
N ILE A 109 -1.51 14.37 0.43
CA ILE A 109 -1.26 13.83 -0.90
C ILE A 109 -2.06 12.55 -1.04
N VAL A 110 -2.88 12.49 -2.08
CA VAL A 110 -3.63 11.31 -2.46
C VAL A 110 -2.97 10.72 -3.69
N LEU A 111 -2.39 9.54 -3.55
CA LEU A 111 -2.01 8.73 -4.70
C LEU A 111 -3.26 8.05 -5.27
N LEU A 112 -3.70 8.47 -6.45
CA LEU A 112 -4.72 7.78 -7.22
C LEU A 112 -4.04 6.82 -8.20
N THR A 113 -4.19 5.52 -8.01
CA THR A 113 -3.48 4.53 -8.83
C THR A 113 -4.37 3.46 -9.43
N TYR A 114 -3.91 2.84 -10.51
CA TYR A 114 -4.51 1.60 -11.00
C TYR A 114 -3.67 0.38 -10.65
N ALA A 115 -2.42 0.33 -11.12
CA ALA A 115 -1.52 -0.80 -10.91
C ALA A 115 -0.18 -0.43 -10.27
N THR A 116 0.16 0.86 -10.19
CA THR A 116 1.43 1.29 -9.63
C THR A 116 1.39 1.23 -8.10
N LEU A 117 2.20 0.35 -7.51
CA LEU A 117 2.37 0.32 -6.06
C LEU A 117 3.02 1.63 -5.58
N PRO A 118 2.58 2.19 -4.43
CA PRO A 118 3.25 3.33 -3.83
C PRO A 118 4.72 3.00 -3.51
N PRO A 119 5.62 4.00 -3.42
CA PRO A 119 6.98 3.79 -2.95
C PRO A 119 6.98 3.07 -1.58
N GLU A 120 7.97 2.22 -1.30
CA GLU A 120 7.97 1.39 -0.08
C GLU A 120 7.88 2.18 1.24
N HIS A 121 8.37 3.42 1.25
CA HIS A 121 8.33 4.33 2.39
C HIS A 121 7.10 5.25 2.42
N TRP A 122 6.19 5.13 1.46
CA TRP A 122 5.01 5.97 1.38
C TRP A 122 3.96 5.55 2.41
N MET A 123 3.66 6.47 3.33
CA MET A 123 2.67 6.28 4.40
C MET A 123 1.42 7.14 4.22
N GLY A 124 1.34 7.95 3.16
CA GLY A 124 0.22 8.84 2.91
C GLY A 124 -0.96 8.13 2.24
N SER A 125 -2.06 8.88 2.07
CA SER A 125 -3.30 8.32 1.52
C SER A 125 -3.15 7.88 0.07
N PHE A 126 -3.80 6.76 -0.25
CA PHE A 126 -3.87 6.27 -1.61
C PHE A 126 -5.25 5.66 -1.87
N CYS A 127 -5.68 5.70 -3.13
CA CYS A 127 -6.93 5.10 -3.57
C CYS A 127 -6.75 4.50 -4.96
N TYR A 128 -7.51 3.44 -5.25
CA TYR A 128 -7.50 2.82 -6.56
C TYR A 128 -8.60 3.39 -7.46
N TRP A 129 -8.37 3.45 -8.77
CA TRP A 129 -9.40 3.80 -9.74
C TRP A 129 -10.67 2.93 -9.65
N LYS A 130 -10.52 1.65 -9.25
CA LYS A 130 -11.67 0.77 -8.97
C LYS A 130 -12.55 1.27 -7.82
N GLU A 131 -11.97 1.92 -6.80
CA GLU A 131 -12.70 2.49 -5.67
C GLU A 131 -13.50 3.71 -6.13
N VAL A 132 -12.90 4.56 -6.96
CA VAL A 132 -13.57 5.70 -7.61
C VAL A 132 -14.74 5.20 -8.45
N ALA A 133 -14.53 4.20 -9.32
CA ALA A 133 -15.59 3.62 -10.13
C ALA A 133 -16.73 3.04 -9.28
N ARG A 134 -16.39 2.32 -8.20
CA ARG A 134 -17.39 1.76 -7.30
C ARG A 134 -18.23 2.87 -6.66
N TYR A 135 -17.58 3.91 -6.14
CA TYR A 135 -18.27 5.07 -5.58
C TYR A 135 -19.24 5.68 -6.60
N LEU A 136 -18.75 6.02 -7.79
CA LEU A 136 -19.56 6.63 -8.85
C LEU A 136 -20.79 5.78 -9.21
N SER A 137 -20.61 4.45 -9.31
CA SER A 137 -21.69 3.52 -9.65
C SER A 137 -22.77 3.41 -8.57
N GLN A 138 -22.41 3.64 -7.30
CA GLN A 138 -23.32 3.52 -6.17
C GLN A 138 -24.05 4.84 -5.87
N THR A 139 -23.40 5.98 -6.09
CA THR A 139 -23.93 7.29 -5.67
C THR A 139 -24.59 8.08 -6.78
N HIS A 140 -24.25 7.83 -8.05
CA HIS A 140 -24.79 8.60 -9.16
C HIS A 140 -25.62 7.73 -10.09
N ARG A 141 -26.90 8.11 -10.25
CA ARG A 141 -27.78 7.54 -11.28
C ARG A 141 -27.78 8.45 -12.51
N PRO A 142 -27.62 7.91 -13.73
CA PRO A 142 -27.61 8.71 -14.96
C PRO A 142 -28.88 9.55 -15.17
N GLU A 143 -29.99 9.09 -14.62
CA GLU A 143 -31.33 9.67 -14.79
C GLU A 143 -31.54 11.00 -14.04
N SER A 144 -30.60 11.41 -13.19
CA SER A 144 -30.76 12.60 -12.35
C SER A 144 -30.77 13.93 -13.12
N GLY A 145 -30.34 13.96 -14.39
CA GLY A 145 -30.24 15.16 -15.22
C GLY A 145 -29.29 16.26 -14.69
N SER A 146 -28.58 16.02 -13.58
CA SER A 146 -27.69 17.01 -12.96
C SER A 146 -26.32 17.04 -13.63
N ALA A 147 -25.65 18.19 -13.62
CA ALA A 147 -24.27 18.32 -14.12
C ALA A 147 -23.31 17.37 -13.39
N LEU A 148 -23.50 17.17 -12.08
CA LEU A 148 -22.73 16.20 -11.31
C LEU A 148 -22.95 14.76 -11.80
N ALA A 149 -24.20 14.34 -12.03
CA ALA A 149 -24.51 13.01 -12.53
C ALA A 149 -23.97 12.78 -13.95
N PHE A 150 -24.02 13.81 -14.80
CA PHE A 150 -23.41 13.77 -16.13
C PHE A 150 -21.89 13.58 -16.06
N MET A 151 -21.21 14.39 -15.24
CA MET A 151 -19.75 14.27 -15.07
C MET A 151 -19.33 12.95 -14.41
N ALA A 152 -20.12 12.46 -13.45
CA ALA A 152 -19.91 11.15 -12.83
C ALA A 152 -20.04 10.01 -13.86
N SER A 153 -21.04 10.07 -14.74
CA SER A 153 -21.27 9.08 -15.79
C SER A 153 -20.14 9.08 -16.81
N ASN A 154 -19.68 10.25 -17.26
CA ASN A 154 -18.55 10.38 -18.18
C ASN A 154 -17.24 9.86 -17.56
N LEU A 155 -16.99 10.16 -16.29
CA LEU A 155 -15.82 9.66 -15.59
C LEU A 155 -15.87 8.14 -15.43
N LEU A 156 -17.04 7.59 -15.08
CA LEU A 156 -17.23 6.14 -14.98
C LEU A 156 -17.03 5.43 -16.33
N ALA A 157 -17.55 6.00 -17.41
CA ALA A 157 -17.34 5.49 -18.77
C ALA A 157 -15.85 5.48 -19.12
N PHE A 158 -15.14 6.59 -18.89
CA PHE A 158 -13.70 6.67 -19.09
C PHE A 158 -12.93 5.60 -18.30
N ILE A 159 -13.26 5.40 -17.02
CA ILE A 159 -12.59 4.38 -16.18
C ILE A 159 -12.79 2.98 -16.76
N LYS A 160 -13.99 2.67 -17.26
CA LYS A 160 -14.31 1.38 -17.90
C LYS A 160 -13.57 1.22 -19.22
N ASP A 161 -13.56 2.24 -20.07
CA ASP A 161 -12.88 2.20 -21.38
C ASP A 161 -11.37 2.00 -21.23
N GLN A 162 -10.78 2.52 -20.16
CA GLN A 162 -9.37 2.31 -19.82
C GLN A 162 -9.11 0.99 -19.05
N ASN A 163 -10.13 0.14 -18.87
CA ASN A 163 -10.07 -1.11 -18.10
C ASN A 163 -9.57 -0.91 -16.66
N MET A 164 -9.84 0.24 -16.03
CA MET A 164 -9.37 0.58 -14.68
C MET A 164 -10.44 0.31 -13.59
N SER A 165 -11.59 -0.24 -13.96
CA SER A 165 -12.68 -0.58 -13.03
C SER A 165 -12.48 -1.90 -12.29
N GLY A 166 -11.59 -2.77 -12.80
CA GLY A 166 -11.31 -4.10 -12.24
C GLY A 166 -10.09 -4.11 -11.32
N THR A 167 -9.78 -5.29 -10.78
CA THR A 167 -8.44 -5.57 -10.22
C THR A 167 -7.64 -6.21 -11.35
N ARG A 168 -6.52 -5.60 -11.75
CA ARG A 168 -5.59 -6.25 -12.68
C ARG A 168 -4.91 -7.40 -11.94
N ILE A 169 -4.94 -8.56 -12.57
CA ILE A 169 -4.10 -9.69 -12.21
C ILE A 169 -3.21 -9.86 -13.44
N ASP A 170 -1.93 -9.59 -13.31
CA ASP A 170 -1.04 -9.77 -14.44
C ASP A 170 -0.90 -11.26 -14.76
N LEU A 171 -0.74 -11.61 -16.04
CA LEU A 171 -0.58 -13.01 -16.42
C LEU A 171 0.67 -13.62 -15.76
N GLU A 172 1.70 -12.79 -15.56
CA GLU A 172 2.88 -13.11 -14.75
C GLU A 172 2.54 -13.41 -13.29
N ASP A 173 1.59 -12.70 -12.66
CA ASP A 173 1.11 -13.01 -11.31
C ASP A 173 0.40 -14.38 -11.26
N ILE A 174 -0.38 -14.69 -12.31
CA ILE A 174 -1.08 -15.98 -12.44
C ILE A 174 -0.09 -17.13 -12.62
N VAL A 175 0.99 -16.92 -13.39
CA VAL A 175 2.02 -17.93 -13.67
C VAL A 175 3.03 -18.03 -12.51
N ALA A 176 3.25 -16.94 -11.77
CA ALA A 176 4.13 -16.91 -10.61
C ALA A 176 3.57 -17.71 -9.43
N LEU A 177 2.25 -17.78 -9.26
CA LEU A 177 1.63 -18.55 -8.16
C LEU A 177 2.01 -20.05 -8.17
N PRO A 178 1.83 -20.80 -9.28
CA PRO A 178 2.32 -22.19 -9.35
C PRO A 178 3.83 -22.33 -9.18
N ALA A 179 4.62 -21.36 -9.67
CA ALA A 179 6.07 -21.37 -9.50
C ALA A 179 6.47 -21.14 -8.04
N PHE A 180 5.77 -20.24 -7.35
CA PHE A 180 5.92 -19.96 -5.93
C PHE A 180 5.56 -21.18 -5.08
N ASP A 181 4.46 -21.87 -5.37
CA ASP A 181 4.08 -23.10 -4.67
C ASP A 181 5.13 -24.20 -4.82
N ARG A 182 5.69 -24.36 -6.04
CA ARG A 182 6.79 -25.31 -6.28
C ARG A 182 8.05 -24.94 -5.51
N LEU A 183 8.38 -23.66 -5.43
CA LEU A 183 9.53 -23.18 -4.66
C LEU A 183 9.31 -23.41 -3.16
N GLN A 184 8.15 -23.09 -2.62
CA GLN A 184 7.81 -23.36 -1.21
C GLN A 184 7.90 -24.85 -0.87
N GLU A 185 7.34 -25.71 -1.73
CA GLU A 185 7.40 -27.16 -1.53
C GLU A 185 8.84 -27.70 -1.65
N GLY A 186 9.63 -27.18 -2.60
CA GLY A 186 11.05 -27.51 -2.73
C GLY A 186 11.83 -27.15 -1.46
N MET A 187 11.62 -25.95 -0.93
CA MET A 187 12.26 -25.48 0.30
C MET A 187 11.83 -26.32 1.52
N ARG A 188 10.55 -26.71 1.61
CA ARG A 188 10.05 -27.59 2.66
C ARG A 188 10.71 -28.97 2.62
N LYS A 189 10.86 -29.55 1.43
CA LYS A 189 11.55 -30.84 1.23
C LYS A 189 13.04 -30.74 1.58
N LEU A 190 13.72 -29.68 1.16
CA LEU A 190 15.11 -29.44 1.55
C LEU A 190 15.27 -29.31 3.06
N GLY A 191 14.37 -28.58 3.73
CA GLY A 191 14.33 -28.50 5.19
C GLY A 191 14.16 -29.86 5.86
N ALA A 192 13.29 -30.72 5.32
CA ALA A 192 13.10 -32.08 5.82
C ALA A 192 14.35 -32.96 5.64
N VAL A 193 15.04 -32.86 4.49
CA VAL A 193 16.30 -33.56 4.25
C VAL A 193 17.41 -33.06 5.18
N GLY A 194 17.52 -31.74 5.37
CA GLY A 194 18.47 -31.14 6.30
C GLY A 194 18.22 -31.59 7.75
N SER A 195 16.96 -31.60 8.18
CA SER A 195 16.56 -32.09 9.51
C SER A 195 16.88 -33.57 9.69
N LYS A 196 16.63 -34.41 8.67
CA LYS A 196 16.98 -35.84 8.68
C LYS A 196 18.50 -36.05 8.77
N SER A 197 19.27 -35.40 7.91
CA SER A 197 20.73 -35.49 7.88
C SER A 197 21.39 -35.00 9.18
N LEU A 198 20.86 -33.91 9.75
CA LEU A 198 21.28 -33.42 11.06
C LEU A 198 20.95 -34.42 12.18
N SER A 199 19.74 -34.98 12.17
CA SER A 199 19.32 -35.99 13.15
C SER A 199 20.19 -37.25 13.07
N GLU A 200 20.54 -37.70 11.87
CA GLU A 200 21.42 -38.85 11.65
C GLU A 200 22.86 -38.57 12.09
N SER A 201 23.37 -37.37 11.79
CA SER A 201 24.71 -36.91 12.20
C SER A 201 24.84 -36.71 13.71
N LEU A 202 23.77 -36.26 14.39
CA LEU A 202 23.74 -36.14 15.84
C LEU A 202 23.65 -37.51 16.51
N ARG A 203 22.86 -38.44 15.97
CA ARG A 203 22.78 -39.82 16.48
C ARG A 203 24.09 -40.59 16.38
N SER A 204 24.90 -40.33 15.35
CA SER A 204 26.19 -41.01 15.17
C SER A 204 27.32 -40.44 16.05
N LYS A 205 27.13 -39.24 16.64
CA LYS A 205 28.16 -38.52 17.41
C LYS A 205 27.89 -38.42 18.90
N VAL A 206 26.73 -38.84 19.38
CA VAL A 206 26.33 -38.64 20.78
C VAL A 206 26.20 -39.99 21.50
N PRO A 207 26.84 -40.17 22.68
CA PRO A 207 26.71 -41.38 23.49
C PRO A 207 25.24 -41.68 23.81
N ALA A 208 24.89 -42.97 23.89
CA ALA A 208 23.51 -43.47 24.03
C ALA A 208 22.74 -42.96 25.27
N GLU A 209 23.41 -42.24 26.18
CA GLU A 209 22.87 -41.68 27.42
C GLU A 209 22.18 -40.32 27.26
N ILE A 210 22.39 -39.60 26.14
CA ILE A 210 21.74 -38.31 25.88
C ILE A 210 20.55 -38.51 24.94
N GLN A 211 19.34 -38.55 25.50
CA GLN A 211 18.10 -38.58 24.72
C GLN A 211 17.81 -37.20 24.12
N PHE A 212 18.00 -37.04 22.81
CA PHE A 212 17.45 -35.89 22.09
C PHE A 212 15.93 -36.04 21.97
N ARG A 213 15.18 -35.13 22.60
CA ARG A 213 13.79 -34.91 22.19
C ARG A 213 13.81 -34.33 20.78
N LYS A 214 13.05 -34.94 19.86
CA LYS A 214 12.75 -34.35 18.55
C LYS A 214 12.30 -32.90 18.77
N PRO A 215 12.85 -31.92 18.05
CA PRO A 215 12.31 -30.56 18.08
C PRO A 215 10.83 -30.63 17.74
N THR A 216 9.97 -30.31 18.69
CA THR A 216 8.53 -30.18 18.47
C THR A 216 8.23 -28.72 18.17
N GLY A 217 8.14 -28.41 16.89
CA GLY A 217 7.77 -27.10 16.39
C GLY A 217 7.81 -27.08 14.86
N PRO A 218 6.91 -26.33 14.18
CA PRO A 218 6.97 -26.17 12.74
C PRO A 218 8.28 -25.47 12.34
N LEU A 219 9.00 -26.02 11.37
CA LEU A 219 10.10 -25.33 10.72
C LEU A 219 9.51 -24.18 9.88
N SER A 220 9.73 -22.94 10.30
CA SER A 220 9.35 -21.78 9.50
C SER A 220 10.27 -21.70 8.28
N PRO A 221 9.72 -21.60 7.05
CA PRO A 221 10.54 -21.38 5.87
C PRO A 221 11.30 -20.05 5.98
N PRO A 222 12.53 -19.96 5.44
CA PRO A 222 13.25 -18.69 5.42
C PRO A 222 12.43 -17.65 4.64
N SER A 223 12.20 -16.48 5.24
CA SER A 223 11.57 -15.35 4.56
C SER A 223 12.56 -14.77 3.55
N PHE A 224 12.49 -15.23 2.30
CA PHE A 224 13.44 -14.86 1.25
C PHE A 224 13.16 -13.48 0.64
N PHE A 225 11.96 -12.94 0.82
CA PHE A 225 11.63 -11.57 0.45
C PHE A 225 11.29 -10.79 1.71
N GLY A 226 11.83 -9.57 1.80
CA GLY A 226 11.54 -8.60 2.86
C GLY A 226 10.05 -8.24 2.93
N GLY A 227 9.70 -7.27 3.75
CA GLY A 227 8.32 -6.97 4.21
C GLY A 227 7.23 -6.82 3.15
N THR A 228 7.57 -6.71 1.87
CA THR A 228 6.69 -6.44 0.72
C THR A 228 5.56 -7.47 0.53
N LEU A 229 5.76 -8.75 0.87
CA LEU A 229 4.70 -9.78 0.80
C LEU A 229 3.93 -9.99 2.13
N ARG A 230 4.37 -9.38 3.25
CA ARG A 230 3.70 -9.54 4.56
C ARG A 230 2.35 -8.84 4.63
N HIS A 231 2.12 -7.79 3.85
CA HIS A 231 0.88 -7.04 3.90
C HIS A 231 -0.31 -7.75 3.23
N LEU A 232 -0.05 -8.67 2.29
CA LEU A 232 -1.08 -9.44 1.60
C LEU A 232 -1.54 -10.69 2.38
N LEU A 233 -0.73 -11.15 3.33
CA LEU A 233 -1.02 -12.35 4.14
C LEU A 233 -1.14 -11.93 5.61
N ARG A 234 -2.38 -11.78 6.11
CA ARG A 234 -2.68 -11.52 7.52
C ARG A 234 -2.37 -12.71 8.44
N ALA A 235 -1.12 -13.16 8.48
CA ALA A 235 -0.65 -14.12 9.45
C ALA A 235 0.74 -13.69 9.92
N GLN A 236 0.86 -13.33 11.20
CA GLN A 236 2.17 -13.21 11.83
C GLN A 236 2.86 -14.58 11.77
N PRO A 237 4.11 -14.68 11.29
CA PRO A 237 4.86 -15.92 11.48
C PRO A 237 5.17 -16.08 12.97
N PRO A 238 4.89 -17.23 13.59
CA PRO A 238 5.26 -17.48 14.97
C PRO A 238 6.79 -17.42 15.11
N THR A 239 7.27 -16.71 16.13
CA THR A 239 8.69 -16.64 16.47
C THR A 239 9.10 -17.93 17.18
N VAL A 240 10.12 -18.62 16.67
CA VAL A 240 10.67 -19.82 17.34
C VAL A 240 11.68 -19.38 18.40
N THR A 241 11.40 -19.71 19.67
CA THR A 241 12.36 -19.61 20.77
C THR A 241 12.96 -20.99 21.00
N TRP A 242 14.28 -21.12 20.86
CA TRP A 242 14.99 -22.34 21.22
C TRP A 242 15.26 -22.32 22.72
N SER A 243 14.72 -23.27 23.47
CA SER A 243 15.12 -23.51 24.87
C SER A 243 15.69 -24.92 24.99
N TYR A 244 16.84 -25.04 25.64
CA TYR A 244 17.52 -26.30 25.92
C TYR A 244 17.31 -26.63 27.39
N CYS A 245 16.86 -27.85 27.68
CA CYS A 245 16.83 -28.38 29.04
C CYS A 245 17.74 -29.61 29.07
N ALA A 246 18.90 -29.49 29.71
CA ALA A 246 19.75 -30.63 30.00
C ALA A 246 19.16 -31.32 31.23
N VAL A 247 18.62 -32.53 31.07
CA VAL A 247 18.24 -33.37 32.21
C VAL A 247 19.34 -34.40 32.38
N SER A 248 20.13 -34.27 33.44
CA SER A 248 21.13 -35.27 33.81
C SER A 248 20.42 -36.51 34.36
N SER A 249 20.92 -37.70 34.03
CA SER A 249 20.38 -39.02 34.39
C SER A 249 20.51 -39.40 35.87
N LEU A 250 20.59 -38.44 36.79
CA LEU A 250 20.76 -38.71 38.23
C LEU A 250 19.47 -38.73 39.05
N ASP A 251 18.31 -38.40 38.49
CA ASP A 251 17.02 -38.44 39.20
C ASP A 251 16.18 -39.67 38.80
N GLN A 252 16.69 -40.87 39.10
CA GLN A 252 15.81 -42.02 39.33
C GLN A 252 15.65 -42.20 40.84
N PRO A 253 14.44 -42.04 41.41
CA PRO A 253 14.20 -42.54 42.75
C PRO A 253 14.20 -44.06 42.69
N THR A 254 15.16 -44.67 43.38
CA THR A 254 15.17 -46.11 43.66
C THR A 254 13.94 -46.48 44.46
N SER A 255 13.07 -47.32 43.89
CA SER A 255 12.21 -48.26 44.62
C SER A 255 11.76 -49.38 43.69
#